data_AF-A0A2H5V0Z7-F1
#
_entry.id   AF-A0A2H5V0Z7-F1
#
_cell.length_a   1.000
_cell.length_b   1.000
_cell.length_c   1.000
_cell.angle_alpha   90.00
_cell.angle_beta   90.00
_cell.angle_gamma   90.00
#
_symmetry.space_group_name_H-M   'P 1'
#
loop_
_entity.id
_entity.type
_entity.pdbx_description
1 polymer ?
#
loop_
_entity_poly.entity_id
_entity_poly.type
_entity_poly.pdbx_seq_one_letter_code
_entity_poly.pdbx_strand_id
1 'polypeptide(L)'
;MVSHVSVWLWEKRLKGFRNVYASRCRVSLFLIDDTEVRIGGSSAWFFIAYEPLERRILGMWLSWTRNQLVVERFLRELVKRFGRHPVYADGGSHYLAACRGLGLDSDAMWG
;
A
#
# COMPACT_ATOMS: atom_id res chain seq x y z
N MET A 1 -8.85 8.60 12.40
CA MET A 1 -7.63 9.41 12.66
C MET A 1 -6.66 8.56 13.46
N VAL A 2 -5.57 8.10 12.83
CA VAL A 2 -4.58 7.24 13.49
C VAL A 2 -3.55 8.12 14.20
N SER A 3 -3.25 7.79 15.46
CA SER A 3 -2.39 8.63 16.31
C SER A 3 -0.90 8.48 15.95
N HIS A 4 -0.10 9.49 16.28
CA HIS A 4 1.37 9.42 16.21
C HIS A 4 1.95 8.20 16.98
N VAL A 5 1.28 7.78 18.07
CA VAL A 5 1.66 6.58 18.84
C VAL A 5 1.46 5.30 18.04
N SER A 6 0.37 5.21 17.27
CA SER A 6 0.10 4.07 16.40
C SER A 6 1.16 3.97 15.30
N VAL A 7 1.49 5.06 14.63
CA VAL A 7 2.57 5.10 13.62
C VAL A 7 3.92 4.73 14.24
N TRP A 8 4.21 5.19 15.45
CA TRP A 8 5.43 4.83 16.17
C TRP A 8 5.47 3.37 16.62
N LEU A 9 4.34 2.79 17.04
CA LEU A 9 4.24 1.36 17.33
C LEU A 9 4.42 0.51 16.06
N TRP A 10 3.95 1.02 14.92
CA TRP A 10 4.18 0.41 13.62
C TRP A 10 5.65 0.54 13.26
N GLU A 11 6.26 1.73 13.35
CA GLU A 11 7.69 1.96 13.12
C GLU A 11 8.56 1.08 14.02
N LYS A 12 8.19 0.87 15.28
CA LYS A 12 8.87 -0.07 16.18
C LYS A 12 8.68 -1.53 15.79
N ARG A 13 7.49 -1.95 15.35
CA ARG A 13 7.28 -3.29 14.76
C ARG A 13 8.03 -3.46 13.43
N LEU A 14 8.20 -2.37 12.67
CA LEU A 14 8.76 -2.31 11.32
C LEU A 14 10.25 -1.98 11.28
N LYS A 15 10.88 -1.57 12.38
CA LYS A 15 12.33 -1.35 12.48
C LYS A 15 13.13 -2.65 12.24
N GLY A 16 12.51 -3.81 12.42
CA GLY A 16 13.02 -5.11 11.96
C GLY A 16 12.83 -5.38 10.46
N PHE A 17 12.07 -4.56 9.73
CA PHE A 17 11.58 -4.83 8.37
C PHE A 17 12.37 -4.18 7.22
N ARG A 18 13.54 -3.59 7.49
CA ARG A 18 14.34 -2.86 6.49
C ARG A 18 14.83 -3.73 5.31
N ASN A 19 14.67 -5.06 5.39
CA ASN A 19 14.94 -6.06 4.33
C ASN A 19 13.88 -7.20 4.24
N VAL A 20 12.68 -7.05 4.81
CA VAL A 20 11.80 -8.20 5.13
C VAL A 20 10.73 -8.54 4.09
N TYR A 21 10.56 -7.75 3.04
CA TYR A 21 9.70 -8.13 1.93
C TYR A 21 10.29 -9.37 1.24
N ALA A 22 9.80 -10.55 1.59
CA ALA A 22 10.39 -11.81 1.17
C ALA A 22 10.40 -11.90 -0.36
N SER A 23 11.57 -12.14 -0.95
CA SER A 23 11.70 -12.41 -2.39
C SER A 23 11.08 -13.75 -2.82
N ARG A 24 10.60 -14.55 -1.86
CA ARG A 24 10.00 -15.88 -2.07
C ARG A 24 8.70 -16.05 -1.28
N CYS A 25 7.66 -15.27 -1.57
CA CYS A 25 6.31 -15.63 -1.14
C CYS A 25 5.39 -15.71 -2.35
N ARG A 26 4.43 -16.63 -2.33
CA ARG A 26 3.32 -16.60 -3.29
C ARG A 26 2.50 -15.37 -2.94
N VAL A 27 2.24 -14.55 -3.94
CA VAL A 27 1.29 -13.46 -3.84
C VAL A 27 0.06 -13.88 -4.63
N SER A 28 -1.10 -13.80 -3.99
CA SER A 28 -2.39 -14.09 -4.62
C SER A 28 -3.13 -12.82 -5.02
N LEU A 29 -3.04 -11.78 -4.20
CA LEU A 29 -3.61 -10.45 -4.46
C LEU A 29 -2.85 -9.37 -3.68
N PHE A 30 -2.96 -8.13 -4.15
CA PHE A 30 -2.51 -6.95 -3.43
C PHE A 30 -3.69 -6.29 -2.70
N LEU A 31 -3.83 -6.56 -1.40
CA LEU A 31 -4.77 -5.83 -0.55
C LEU A 31 -4.12 -4.51 -0.13
N ILE A 32 -4.68 -3.38 -0.54
CA ILE A 32 -4.08 -2.08 -0.30
C ILE A 32 -5.05 -1.21 0.51
N ASP A 33 -4.50 -0.55 1.51
CA ASP A 33 -5.18 0.45 2.31
C ASP A 33 -4.31 1.70 2.40
N ASP A 34 -4.93 2.86 2.54
CA ASP A 34 -4.25 4.11 2.85
C ASP A 34 -4.93 4.83 4.01
N THR A 35 -4.12 5.43 4.86
CA THR A 35 -4.61 6.17 6.02
C THR A 35 -3.85 7.47 6.18
N GLU A 36 -4.59 8.53 6.45
CA GLU A 36 -4.03 9.81 6.84
C GLU A 36 -3.39 9.71 8.24
N VAL A 37 -2.14 10.15 8.33
CA VAL A 37 -1.34 10.22 9.56
C VAL A 37 -0.85 11.64 9.80
N ARG A 38 -0.75 12.05 11.07
CA ARG A 38 -0.21 13.38 11.44
C ARG A 38 1.26 13.25 11.83
N ILE A 39 2.13 13.97 11.10
CA ILE A 39 3.58 13.99 11.31
C ILE A 39 4.02 15.45 11.41
N GLY A 40 4.59 15.84 12.55
CA GLY A 40 5.10 17.22 12.75
C GLY A 40 4.03 18.30 12.54
N GLY A 41 2.78 18.02 12.93
CA GLY A 41 1.64 18.94 12.75
C GLY A 41 0.98 18.90 11.36
N SER A 42 1.66 18.33 10.36
CA SER A 42 1.16 18.20 8.99
C SER A 42 0.54 16.83 8.72
N SER A 43 -0.38 16.77 7.75
CA SER A 43 -0.97 15.51 7.29
C SER A 43 -0.11 14.85 6.22
N ALA A 44 0.07 13.54 6.35
CA ALA A 44 0.67 12.67 5.34
C ALA A 44 -0.25 11.45 5.13
N TRP A 45 -0.03 10.74 4.03
CA TRP A 45 -0.74 9.53 3.65
C TRP A 45 0.20 8.34 3.73
N PHE A 46 -0.18 7.36 4.52
CA PHE A 46 0.54 6.11 4.67
C PHE A 46 -0.20 5.00 3.95
N PHE A 47 0.44 4.43 2.94
CA PHE A 47 -0.06 3.33 2.13
C PHE A 47 0.57 2.04 2.61
N ILE A 48 -0.24 0.97 2.70
CA ILE A 48 0.23 -0.37 3.03
C ILE A 48 -0.34 -1.37 2.02
N ALA A 49 0.52 -2.27 1.54
CA ALA A 49 0.11 -3.42 0.74
C ALA A 49 0.31 -4.70 1.54
N TYR A 50 -0.71 -5.54 1.54
CA TYR A 50 -0.81 -6.78 2.31
C TYR A 50 -1.23 -7.94 1.42
N GLU A 51 -0.63 -9.10 1.66
CA GLU A 51 -0.99 -10.38 1.07
C GLU A 51 -1.76 -11.19 2.12
N PRO A 52 -3.02 -11.57 1.86
CA PRO A 52 -3.87 -12.17 2.88
C PRO A 52 -3.68 -13.68 3.08
N LEU A 53 -3.21 -14.43 2.09
CA LEU A 53 -3.06 -15.89 2.17
C LEU A 53 -1.92 -16.30 3.11
N GLU A 54 -0.75 -15.75 2.85
CA GLU A 54 0.49 -15.88 3.62
C GLU A 54 0.55 -14.89 4.79
N ARG A 55 -0.40 -13.95 4.85
CA ARG A 55 -0.58 -12.95 5.92
C ARG A 55 0.60 -12.01 6.09
N ARG A 56 1.10 -11.41 5.00
CA ARG A 56 2.35 -10.63 4.98
C ARG A 56 2.19 -9.23 4.43
N ILE A 57 2.98 -8.30 4.95
CA ILE A 57 3.12 -6.96 4.37
C ILE A 57 4.05 -7.06 3.16
N LEU A 58 3.59 -6.58 2.01
CA LEU A 58 4.31 -6.59 0.72
C LEU A 58 5.04 -5.28 0.43
N GLY A 59 4.52 -4.18 0.95
CA GLY A 59 5.07 -2.84 0.73
C GLY A 59 4.42 -1.80 1.62
N MET A 60 5.12 -0.72 1.87
CA MET A 60 4.59 0.47 2.55
C MET A 60 5.17 1.71 1.88
N TRP A 61 4.40 2.79 1.86
CA TRP A 61 4.83 4.06 1.29
C TRP A 61 4.26 5.22 2.10
N LEU A 62 5.08 6.23 2.37
CA LEU A 62 4.65 7.47 3.01
C LEU A 62 4.73 8.61 1.99
N SER A 63 3.66 9.38 1.84
CA SER A 63 3.58 10.50 0.92
C SER A 63 2.90 11.69 1.57
N TRP A 64 3.35 12.90 1.27
CA TRP A 64 2.64 14.13 1.66
C TRP A 64 1.40 14.41 0.79
N THR A 65 1.19 13.62 -0.27
CA THR A 65 0.06 13.77 -1.21
C THR A 65 -0.65 12.44 -1.44
N ARG A 66 -1.98 12.49 -1.61
CA ARG A 66 -2.81 11.37 -2.05
C ARG A 66 -3.34 11.66 -3.45
N ASN A 67 -2.68 11.13 -4.46
CA ASN A 67 -3.07 11.27 -5.85
C ASN A 67 -2.68 10.02 -6.66
N GLN A 68 -3.18 9.95 -7.89
CA GLN A 68 -2.96 8.83 -8.81
C GLN A 68 -1.47 8.54 -9.04
N LEU A 69 -0.63 9.56 -9.22
CA LEU A 69 0.79 9.36 -9.54
C LEU A 69 1.54 8.64 -8.39
N VAL A 70 1.21 9.00 -7.15
CA VAL A 70 1.77 8.35 -5.95
C VAL A 70 1.34 6.88 -5.91
N VAL A 71 0.05 6.61 -6.12
CA VAL A 71 -0.50 5.25 -6.10
C VAL A 71 0.07 4.39 -7.23
N GLU A 72 0.16 4.93 -8.44
CA GLU A 72 0.72 4.24 -9.59
C GLU A 72 2.19 3.90 -9.37
N ARG A 73 2.97 4.82 -8.80
CA ARG A 73 4.36 4.55 -8.45
C ARG A 73 4.47 3.43 -7.42
N PHE A 74 3.63 3.44 -6.38
CA PHE A 74 3.62 2.41 -5.35
C PHE A 74 3.26 1.03 -5.94
N LEU A 75 2.18 0.95 -6.72
CA LEU A 75 1.77 -0.27 -7.42
C LEU A 75 2.84 -0.79 -8.38
N ARG A 76 3.50 0.10 -9.12
CA ARG A 76 4.58 -0.27 -10.05
C ARG A 76 5.74 -0.96 -9.35
N GLU A 77 6.10 -0.51 -8.14
CA GLU A 77 7.15 -1.17 -7.35
C GLU A 77 6.72 -2.55 -6.84
N LEU A 78 5.44 -2.72 -6.47
CA LEU A 78 4.90 -4.04 -6.13
C LEU A 78 4.92 -4.99 -7.33
N VAL A 79 4.50 -4.51 -8.51
CA VAL A 79 4.49 -5.28 -9.75
C VAL A 79 5.89 -5.70 -10.17
N LYS A 80 6.87 -4.80 -10.10
CA LYS A 80 8.28 -5.12 -10.39
C LYS A 80 8.80 -6.23 -9.48
N ARG A 81 8.34 -6.30 -8.23
CA ARG A 81 8.86 -7.22 -7.22
C ARG A 81 8.14 -8.57 -7.20
N PHE A 82 6.82 -8.56 -7.34
CA PHE A 82 5.97 -9.74 -7.12
C PHE A 82 5.23 -10.21 -8.38
N GLY A 83 5.33 -9.47 -9.49
CA GLY A 83 4.54 -9.70 -10.69
C GLY A 83 3.17 -9.01 -10.62
N ARG A 84 2.38 -9.21 -11.67
CA ARG A 84 1.02 -8.65 -11.77
C ARG A 84 0.06 -9.52 -11.00
N HIS A 85 -0.70 -8.91 -10.09
CA HIS A 85 -1.72 -9.55 -9.28
C HIS A 85 -2.95 -8.65 -9.20
N PRO A 86 -4.15 -9.21 -8.95
CA PRO A 86 -5.34 -8.43 -8.68
C PRO A 86 -5.10 -7.44 -7.53
N VAL A 87 -5.59 -6.22 -7.69
CA VAL A 87 -5.53 -5.16 -6.68
C VAL A 87 -6.90 -5.02 -6.04
N TYR A 88 -6.91 -4.99 -4.72
CA TYR A 88 -8.10 -4.74 -3.94
C TYR A 88 -7.82 -3.57 -3.01
N ALA A 89 -8.50 -2.45 -3.22
CA ALA A 89 -8.32 -1.22 -2.48
C ALA A 89 -9.68 -0.60 -2.14
N ASP A 90 -9.69 0.34 -1.20
CA ASP A 90 -10.86 1.19 -1.03
C ASP A 90 -11.12 1.97 -2.34
N GLY A 91 -12.39 2.24 -2.65
CA GLY A 91 -12.86 2.70 -3.98
C GLY A 91 -12.39 4.09 -4.43
N GLY A 92 -11.23 4.59 -3.95
CA GLY A 92 -10.63 5.83 -4.39
C GLY A 92 -10.40 5.87 -5.91
N SER A 93 -10.88 6.94 -6.57
CA SER A 93 -10.72 7.13 -8.02
C SER A 93 -9.27 7.09 -8.51
N HIS A 94 -8.32 7.41 -7.62
CA HIS A 94 -6.89 7.35 -7.87
C HIS A 94 -6.36 5.91 -8.01
N TYR A 95 -6.93 4.93 -7.30
CA TYR A 95 -6.59 3.50 -7.47
C TYR A 95 -7.08 2.95 -8.80
N LEU A 96 -8.32 3.27 -9.18
CA LEU A 96 -8.87 2.84 -10.47
C LEU A 96 -8.04 3.37 -11.64
N ALA A 97 -7.68 4.65 -11.61
CA ALA A 97 -6.88 5.26 -12.66
C ALA A 97 -5.45 4.70 -12.70
N ALA A 98 -4.82 4.47 -11.53
CA ALA A 98 -3.50 3.85 -11.45
C ALA A 98 -3.50 2.39 -11.95
N CYS A 99 -4.52 1.60 -11.59
CA CYS A 99 -4.66 0.21 -12.05
C CYS A 99 -4.85 0.16 -13.57
N ARG A 100 -5.69 1.03 -14.15
CA ARG A 100 -5.83 1.16 -15.62
C ARG A 100 -4.52 1.52 -16.29
N GLY A 101 -3.79 2.51 -15.77
CA GLY A 101 -2.49 2.92 -16.31
C GLY A 101 -1.45 1.81 -16.30
N LEU A 102 -1.53 0.90 -15.32
CA LEU A 102 -0.65 -0.26 -15.21
C LEU A 102 -1.21 -1.52 -15.86
N GLY A 103 -2.48 -1.54 -16.31
CA GLY A 103 -3.22 -2.69 -16.83
C GLY A 103 -3.55 -3.77 -15.80
N LEU A 104 -3.70 -3.41 -14.52
CA LEU A 104 -3.99 -4.34 -13.43
C LEU A 104 -5.50 -4.55 -13.30
N ASP A 105 -5.91 -5.79 -12.98
CA ASP A 105 -7.27 -6.07 -12.57
C ASP A 105 -7.49 -5.47 -11.18
N SER A 106 -8.50 -4.60 -11.06
CA SER A 106 -8.86 -3.97 -9.80
C SER A 106 -10.33 -4.19 -9.51
N ASP A 107 -10.63 -4.73 -8.32
CA ASP A 107 -11.99 -4.79 -7.81
C ASP A 107 -12.11 -3.75 -6.70
N ALA A 108 -13.02 -2.79 -6.85
CA ALA A 108 -13.24 -1.73 -5.88
C ALA A 108 -14.22 -2.25 -4.82
N MET A 109 -13.84 -2.19 -3.54
CA MET A 109 -14.82 -2.38 -2.47
C MET A 109 -15.81 -1.23 -2.48
N TRP A 110 -16.99 -1.51 -3.02
CA TRP A 110 -18.22 -0.70 -3.03
C TRP A 110 -18.35 0.31 -4.18
N GLY A 111 -19.41 0.10 -4.97
CA GLY A 111 -20.29 1.17 -5.46
C GLY A 111 -21.45 1.38 -4.50
#